data_AF-A0A8J4A559-F1
#
_entry.id   AF-A0A8J4A559-F1
#
_cell.length_a   1.000
_cell.length_b   1.000
_cell.length_c   1.000
_cell.angle_alpha   90.00
_cell.angle_beta   90.00
_cell.angle_gamma   90.00
#
_symmetry.space_group_name_H-M   'P 1'
#
loop_
_entity.id
_entity.type
_entity.pdbx_description
1 polymer ?
#
loop_
_entity_poly.entity_id
_entity_poly.type
_entity_poly.pdbx_seq_one_letter_code
_entity_poly.pdbx_strand_id
1 'polypeptide(L)'
;MRWLVLYLRSRGVPVALAVAAGAVALVWAGWSALSDSHTVNERGVTLTVMFGVAAFTRTLSGPDDALDHTAAVRWPVRRLVHVLAVGGVIVALLLPSLATDARFEPVGLVLRNTAGLLGLTALGTALFGAAVSWVAPVTWSVASVLPFLEESPKVGIQIAGWLVQPADTGVATGCAVILAVAGLVAYSWRGAPRNQKAETAPAS
;
A
#
# COMPACT_ATOMS: atom_id res chain seq x y z
N MET A 1 -13.24 12.78 21.02
CA MET A 1 -13.23 11.44 20.41
C MET A 1 -14.21 11.29 19.22
N ARG A 2 -15.44 11.81 19.28
CA ARG A 2 -16.41 11.74 18.14
C ARG A 2 -15.89 12.28 16.80
N TRP A 3 -15.10 13.35 16.81
CA TRP A 3 -14.60 13.97 15.57
C TRP A 3 -13.65 13.06 14.79
N LEU A 4 -12.73 12.35 15.47
CA LEU A 4 -11.83 11.39 14.86
C LEU A 4 -12.57 10.20 14.24
N VAL A 5 -13.57 9.67 14.94
CA VAL A 5 -14.38 8.55 14.43
C VAL A 5 -15.17 8.97 13.19
N LEU A 6 -15.77 10.17 13.20
CA LEU A 6 -16.48 10.72 12.04
C LEU A 6 -15.53 10.96 10.86
N TYR A 7 -14.31 11.46 11.11
CA TYR A 7 -13.28 11.66 10.10
C TYR A 7 -12.79 10.33 9.48
N LEU A 8 -12.58 9.31 10.30
CA LEU A 8 -12.18 7.99 9.81
C LEU A 8 -13.31 7.32 9.01
N ARG A 9 -14.56 7.48 9.46
CA ARG A 9 -15.73 6.94 8.78
C ARG A 9 -16.00 7.65 7.45
N SER A 10 -15.85 8.98 7.40
CA SER A 10 -16.00 9.75 6.16
C SER A 10 -14.94 9.38 5.11
N ARG A 11 -13.74 9.00 5.54
CA ARG A 11 -12.67 8.49 4.65
C ARG A 11 -12.76 7.00 4.33
N GLY A 12 -13.79 6.29 4.82
CA GLY A 12 -13.96 4.86 4.57
C GLY A 12 -12.92 3.94 5.23
N VAL A 13 -12.16 4.45 6.22
CA VAL A 13 -11.08 3.71 6.89
C VAL A 13 -11.57 2.40 7.55
N PRO A 14 -12.74 2.35 8.22
CA PRO A 14 -13.22 1.09 8.80
C PRO A 14 -13.45 -0.01 7.76
N VAL A 15 -13.96 0.37 6.58
CA VAL A 15 -14.18 -0.58 5.47
C VAL A 15 -12.85 -1.04 4.90
N ALA A 16 -11.91 -0.11 4.66
CA ALA A 16 -10.57 -0.46 4.19
C ALA A 16 -9.85 -1.41 5.16
N LEU A 17 -9.95 -1.15 6.47
CA LEU A 17 -9.38 -2.01 7.50
C LEU A 17 -10.02 -3.40 7.51
N ALA A 18 -11.34 -3.49 7.44
CA ALA A 18 -12.04 -4.77 7.38
C ALA A 18 -11.66 -5.59 6.14
N VAL A 19 -11.55 -4.95 4.97
CA VAL A 19 -11.12 -5.60 3.73
C VAL A 19 -9.67 -6.07 3.84
N ALA A 20 -8.76 -5.23 4.34
CA ALA A 20 -7.36 -5.59 4.52
C ALA A 20 -7.19 -6.75 5.52
N ALA A 21 -7.84 -6.67 6.67
CA ALA A 21 -7.82 -7.73 7.68
C ALA A 21 -8.43 -9.04 7.15
N GLY A 22 -9.54 -8.97 6.40
CA GLY A 22 -10.15 -10.12 5.76
C GLY A 22 -9.22 -10.77 4.73
N ALA A 23 -8.54 -9.98 3.89
CA ALA A 23 -7.57 -10.50 2.94
C ALA A 23 -6.38 -11.19 3.62
N VAL A 24 -5.81 -10.56 4.66
CA VAL A 24 -4.73 -11.15 5.46
C VAL A 24 -5.19 -12.47 6.11
N ALA A 25 -6.37 -12.47 6.73
CA ALA A 25 -6.92 -13.65 7.40
C ALA A 25 -7.19 -14.79 6.41
N LEU A 26 -7.70 -14.49 5.20
CA LEU A 26 -7.95 -15.48 4.16
C LEU A 26 -6.64 -16.11 3.66
N VAL A 27 -5.60 -15.31 3.41
CA VAL A 27 -4.30 -15.85 2.99
C VAL A 27 -3.68 -16.67 4.12
N TRP A 28 -3.72 -16.16 5.34
CA TRP A 28 -3.15 -16.84 6.51
C TRP A 28 -3.85 -18.17 6.81
N ALA A 29 -5.18 -18.18 6.84
CA ALA A 29 -5.97 -19.40 7.06
C ALA A 29 -5.84 -20.39 5.90
N GLY A 30 -5.86 -19.89 4.66
CA GLY A 30 -5.66 -20.70 3.47
C GLY A 30 -4.29 -21.37 3.46
N TRP A 31 -3.23 -20.63 3.78
CA TRP A 31 -1.88 -21.18 3.87
C TRP A 31 -1.78 -22.23 4.97
N SER A 32 -2.32 -21.94 6.16
CA SER A 32 -2.34 -22.87 7.30
C SER A 32 -3.08 -24.18 7.00
N ALA A 33 -4.10 -24.14 6.14
CA ALA A 33 -4.94 -25.29 5.83
C ALA A 33 -4.46 -26.10 4.61
N LEU A 34 -3.74 -25.47 3.68
CA LEU A 34 -3.42 -26.04 2.36
C LEU A 34 -1.93 -26.25 2.11
N SER A 35 -1.05 -25.73 2.96
CA SER A 35 0.40 -25.80 2.79
C SER A 35 1.06 -26.64 3.88
N ASP A 36 2.01 -27.48 3.48
CA ASP A 36 2.93 -28.15 4.39
C ASP A 36 4.10 -27.24 4.83
N SER A 37 4.23 -26.05 4.22
CA SER A 37 5.28 -25.08 4.54
C SER A 37 4.87 -24.14 5.65
N HIS A 38 5.75 -23.98 6.64
CA HIS A 38 5.53 -23.05 7.74
C HIS A 38 5.72 -21.57 7.37
N THR A 39 6.33 -21.30 6.22
CA THR A 39 6.59 -19.92 5.75
C THR A 39 5.84 -19.66 4.47
N VAL A 40 5.10 -18.55 4.47
CA VAL A 40 4.44 -18.03 3.26
C VAL A 40 5.53 -17.56 2.31
N ASN A 41 5.49 -18.02 1.06
CA ASN A 41 6.48 -17.63 0.06
C ASN A 41 6.40 -16.13 -0.29
N GLU A 42 7.44 -15.62 -0.96
CA GLU A 42 7.59 -14.19 -1.28
C GLU A 42 6.45 -13.67 -2.14
N ARG A 43 5.92 -14.53 -3.01
CA ARG A 43 4.76 -14.27 -3.87
C ARG A 43 3.48 -14.06 -3.03
N GLY A 44 3.23 -14.95 -2.07
CA GLY A 44 2.10 -14.85 -1.14
C GLY A 44 2.18 -13.59 -0.28
N VAL A 45 3.37 -13.27 0.24
CA VAL A 45 3.62 -12.02 0.97
C VAL A 45 3.31 -10.80 0.09
N THR A 46 3.85 -10.78 -1.14
CA THR A 46 3.63 -9.69 -2.10
C THR A 46 2.15 -9.45 -2.38
N LEU A 47 1.40 -10.51 -2.68
CA LEU A 47 -0.03 -10.40 -2.98
C LEU A 47 -0.83 -9.93 -1.76
N THR A 48 -0.50 -10.44 -0.57
CA THR A 48 -1.17 -10.05 0.68
C THR A 48 -0.96 -8.56 0.97
N VAL A 49 0.28 -8.08 0.86
CA VAL A 49 0.60 -6.66 1.02
C VAL A 49 -0.12 -5.82 -0.04
N MET A 50 -0.16 -6.28 -1.29
CA MET A 50 -0.87 -5.60 -2.38
C MET A 50 -2.37 -5.45 -2.08
N PHE A 51 -3.05 -6.48 -1.59
CA PHE A 51 -4.45 -6.38 -1.18
C PHE A 51 -4.64 -5.38 -0.04
N GLY A 52 -3.75 -5.37 0.95
CA GLY A 52 -3.75 -4.39 2.03
C GLY A 52 -3.63 -2.96 1.48
N VAL A 53 -2.61 -2.69 0.66
CA VAL A 53 -2.39 -1.38 0.03
C VAL A 53 -3.59 -0.95 -0.82
N ALA A 54 -4.10 -1.86 -1.67
CA ALA A 54 -5.23 -1.59 -2.55
C ALA A 54 -6.49 -1.19 -1.77
N ALA A 55 -6.75 -1.83 -0.62
CA ALA A 55 -7.89 -1.50 0.24
C ALA A 55 -7.78 -0.08 0.82
N PHE A 56 -6.57 0.38 1.16
CA PHE A 56 -6.35 1.71 1.71
C PHE A 56 -6.24 2.82 0.67
N THR A 57 -6.13 2.49 -0.62
CA THR A 57 -6.00 3.47 -1.71
C THR A 57 -7.07 4.57 -1.67
N ARG A 58 -8.34 4.20 -1.40
CA ARG A 58 -9.45 5.18 -1.34
C ARG A 58 -9.34 6.16 -0.18
N THR A 59 -8.60 5.82 0.87
CA THR A 59 -8.44 6.70 2.04
C THR A 59 -7.52 7.90 1.77
N LEU A 60 -6.76 7.85 0.67
CA LEU A 60 -5.82 8.90 0.25
C LEU A 60 -6.53 10.06 -0.47
N SER A 61 -7.75 9.90 -0.99
CA SER A 61 -8.59 11.03 -1.42
C SER A 61 -9.28 11.68 -0.23
N GLY A 62 -9.20 13.00 -0.12
CA GLY A 62 -10.05 13.77 0.79
C GLY A 62 -11.48 13.85 0.25
N PRO A 63 -12.50 13.89 1.11
CA PRO A 63 -13.88 14.14 0.67
C PRO A 63 -14.07 15.54 0.06
N ASP A 64 -13.16 16.48 0.35
CA ASP A 64 -13.35 17.90 0.03
C ASP A 64 -12.00 18.60 -0.25
N ASP A 65 -11.42 18.32 -1.42
CA ASP A 65 -10.11 18.87 -1.83
C ASP A 65 -10.11 20.42 -1.86
N ALA A 66 -11.26 21.06 -2.03
CA ALA A 66 -11.40 22.52 -2.01
C ALA A 66 -11.18 23.11 -0.59
N LEU A 67 -11.67 22.44 0.46
CA LEU A 67 -11.44 22.81 1.86
C LEU A 67 -10.00 22.52 2.30
N ASP A 68 -9.41 21.43 1.82
CA ASP A 68 -8.02 21.07 2.10
C ASP A 68 -7.04 22.13 1.53
N HIS A 69 -7.40 22.82 0.44
CA HIS A 69 -6.57 23.88 -0.16
C HIS A 69 -6.69 25.26 0.52
N THR A 70 -7.74 25.50 1.30
CA THR A 70 -8.03 26.83 1.89
C THR A 70 -7.73 26.91 3.39
N ALA A 71 -7.54 25.76 4.06
CA ALA A 71 -7.25 25.74 5.49
C ALA A 71 -5.77 26.09 5.80
N ALA A 72 -5.56 26.93 6.82
CA ALA A 72 -4.24 27.32 7.35
C ALA A 72 -3.47 26.19 8.08
N VAL A 73 -3.80 24.93 7.79
CA VAL A 73 -3.24 23.74 8.44
C VAL A 73 -2.06 23.20 7.63
N ARG A 74 -1.05 22.65 8.31
CA ARG A 74 0.10 21.97 7.69
C ARG A 74 -0.30 20.63 7.06
N TRP A 75 -1.02 20.68 5.94
CA TRP A 75 -1.48 19.52 5.19
C TRP A 75 -0.40 18.53 4.76
N PRO A 76 0.82 18.96 4.37
CA PRO A 76 1.88 18.02 4.01
C PRO A 76 2.22 17.03 5.13
N VAL A 77 2.26 17.51 6.38
CA VAL A 77 2.53 16.68 7.56
C VAL A 77 1.39 15.70 7.81
N ARG A 78 0.14 16.16 7.70
CA ARG A 78 -1.03 15.28 7.89
C ARG A 78 -1.10 14.17 6.85
N ARG A 79 -0.83 14.50 5.58
CA ARG A 79 -0.78 13.52 4.47
C ARG A 79 0.33 12.50 4.70
N LEU A 80 1.51 12.96 5.10
CA LEU A 80 2.63 12.08 5.45
C LEU A 80 2.25 11.12 6.59
N VAL A 81 1.72 11.65 7.68
CA VAL A 81 1.28 10.84 8.84
C VAL A 81 0.21 9.83 8.44
N HIS A 82 -0.74 10.19 7.57
CA HIS A 82 -1.76 9.26 7.09
C HIS A 82 -1.16 8.10 6.30
N VAL A 83 -0.24 8.37 5.36
CA VAL A 83 0.43 7.30 4.59
C VAL A 83 1.25 6.39 5.51
N LEU A 84 2.00 6.97 6.45
CA LEU A 84 2.79 6.20 7.42
C LEU A 84 1.90 5.36 8.34
N ALA A 85 0.76 5.91 8.79
CA ALA A 85 -0.20 5.17 9.61
C ALA A 85 -0.79 3.98 8.85
N VAL A 86 -1.13 4.15 7.57
CA VAL A 86 -1.59 3.04 6.71
C VAL A 86 -0.53 1.94 6.61
N GLY A 87 0.74 2.31 6.37
CA GLY A 87 1.84 1.35 6.36
C GLY A 87 2.01 0.61 7.68
N GLY A 88 1.94 1.34 8.80
CA GLY A 88 1.98 0.76 10.14
C GLY A 88 0.84 -0.23 10.38
N VAL A 89 -0.38 0.08 9.93
CA VAL A 89 -1.54 -0.82 10.05
C VAL A 89 -1.34 -2.10 9.23
N ILE A 90 -0.88 -2.01 7.99
CA ILE A 90 -0.64 -3.19 7.14
C ILE A 90 0.40 -4.11 7.78
N VAL A 91 1.53 -3.54 8.25
CA VAL A 91 2.57 -4.31 8.94
C VAL A 91 2.01 -4.92 10.23
N ALA A 92 1.28 -4.16 11.03
CA ALA A 92 0.68 -4.64 12.28
C ALA A 92 -0.34 -5.77 12.08
N LEU A 93 -1.04 -5.82 10.94
CA LEU A 93 -1.93 -6.93 10.60
C LEU A 93 -1.16 -8.21 10.27
N LEU A 94 0.07 -8.11 9.76
CA LEU A 94 0.88 -9.25 9.32
C LEU A 94 1.77 -9.81 10.44
N LEU A 95 2.26 -8.97 11.35
CA LEU A 95 3.15 -9.38 12.44
C LEU A 95 2.61 -10.51 13.34
N PRO A 96 1.30 -10.59 13.67
CA PRO A 96 0.78 -11.69 14.50
C PRO A 96 1.03 -13.08 13.92
N SER A 97 1.20 -13.20 12.59
CA SER A 97 1.46 -14.51 11.96
C SER A 97 2.81 -15.11 12.38
N LEU A 98 3.76 -14.28 12.85
CA LEU A 98 5.07 -14.74 13.33
C LEU A 98 4.97 -15.65 14.58
N ALA A 99 3.87 -15.55 15.32
CA ALA A 99 3.59 -16.41 16.47
C ALA A 99 2.93 -17.75 16.09
N THR A 100 2.77 -18.02 14.79
CA THR A 100 1.98 -19.14 14.26
C THR A 100 2.83 -20.00 13.32
N ASP A 101 2.24 -21.10 12.85
CA ASP A 101 2.90 -21.97 11.88
C ASP A 101 2.79 -21.47 10.44
N ALA A 102 2.01 -20.44 10.13
CA ALA A 102 1.94 -19.85 8.79
C ALA A 102 2.50 -18.42 8.80
N ARG A 103 3.83 -18.31 8.75
CA ARG A 103 4.57 -17.06 9.01
C ARG A 103 4.76 -16.24 7.74
N PHE A 104 4.54 -14.93 7.85
CA PHE A 104 4.92 -13.96 6.82
C PHE A 104 6.39 -13.54 7.03
N GLU A 105 7.32 -14.45 6.76
CA GLU A 105 8.76 -14.21 6.83
C GLU A 105 9.38 -14.13 5.42
N PRO A 106 10.49 -13.38 5.25
CA PRO A 106 11.16 -12.53 6.24
C PRO A 106 10.40 -11.21 6.50
N VAL A 107 10.47 -10.67 7.73
CA VAL A 107 9.83 -9.37 8.07
C VAL A 107 10.38 -8.22 7.21
N GLY A 108 11.66 -8.28 6.84
CA GLY A 108 12.29 -7.31 5.92
C GLY A 108 11.57 -7.24 4.57
N LEU A 109 11.08 -8.36 4.07
CA LEU A 109 10.29 -8.43 2.83
C LEU A 109 8.95 -7.72 2.97
N VAL A 110 8.24 -7.96 4.08
CA VAL A 110 6.95 -7.32 4.39
C VAL A 110 7.13 -5.80 4.46
N LEU A 111 8.15 -5.33 5.18
CA LEU A 111 8.44 -3.90 5.32
C LEU A 111 8.80 -3.27 3.97
N ARG A 112 9.69 -3.89 3.20
CA ARG A 112 10.11 -3.43 1.87
C ARG A 112 8.92 -3.32 0.92
N ASN A 113 8.13 -4.39 0.80
CA ASN A 113 7.00 -4.44 -0.12
C ASN A 113 5.92 -3.44 0.29
N THR A 114 5.65 -3.30 1.59
CA THR A 114 4.68 -2.32 2.11
C THR A 114 5.14 -0.90 1.80
N ALA A 115 6.41 -0.57 2.08
CA ALA A 115 6.96 0.75 1.81
C ALA A 115 6.93 1.11 0.32
N GLY A 116 7.42 0.21 -0.54
CA GLY A 116 7.48 0.48 -1.98
C GLY A 116 6.10 0.53 -2.64
N LEU A 117 5.14 -0.33 -2.26
CA LEU A 117 3.79 -0.31 -2.81
C LEU A 117 2.97 0.88 -2.32
N LEU A 118 3.12 1.29 -1.05
CA LEU A 118 2.51 2.53 -0.56
C LEU A 118 3.13 3.76 -1.23
N GLY A 119 4.45 3.77 -1.42
CA GLY A 119 5.14 4.78 -2.21
C GLY A 119 4.58 4.90 -3.62
N LEU A 120 4.47 3.77 -4.31
CA LEU A 120 3.94 3.73 -5.68
C LEU A 120 2.48 4.19 -5.74
N THR A 121 1.65 3.79 -4.77
CA THR A 121 0.26 4.26 -4.64
C THR A 121 0.18 5.76 -4.37
N ALA A 122 1.03 6.28 -3.47
CA ALA A 122 1.09 7.70 -3.15
C ALA A 122 1.54 8.52 -4.36
N LEU A 123 2.55 8.04 -5.10
CA LEU A 123 3.01 8.64 -6.33
C LEU A 123 1.91 8.63 -7.41
N GLY A 124 1.24 7.49 -7.60
CA GLY A 124 0.10 7.37 -8.51
C GLY A 124 -1.06 8.30 -8.13
N THR A 125 -1.31 8.46 -6.83
CA THR A 125 -2.32 9.40 -6.32
C THR A 125 -1.94 10.84 -6.63
N ALA A 126 -0.67 11.20 -6.45
CA ALA A 126 -0.17 12.55 -6.71
C ALA A 126 -0.19 12.94 -8.20
N LEU A 127 -0.01 11.95 -9.08
CA LEU A 127 0.06 12.17 -10.54
C LEU A 127 -1.31 12.06 -11.22
N PHE A 128 -2.09 11.05 -10.84
CA PHE A 128 -3.30 10.65 -11.58
C PHE A 128 -4.58 10.70 -10.74
N GLY A 129 -4.47 11.00 -9.44
CA GLY A 129 -5.59 11.01 -8.50
C GLY A 129 -5.86 9.65 -7.87
N ALA A 130 -6.58 9.67 -6.74
CA ALA A 130 -6.81 8.49 -5.91
C ALA A 130 -7.62 7.40 -6.64
N ALA A 131 -8.54 7.79 -7.53
CA ALA A 131 -9.46 6.87 -8.21
C ALA A 131 -8.75 5.80 -9.06
N VAL A 132 -7.59 6.13 -9.65
CA VAL A 132 -6.82 5.23 -10.53
C VAL A 132 -5.47 4.84 -9.92
N SER A 133 -5.09 5.42 -8.78
CA SER A 133 -3.81 5.14 -8.13
C SER A 133 -3.59 3.68 -7.71
N TRP A 134 -4.66 2.89 -7.58
CA TRP A 134 -4.60 1.45 -7.30
C TRP A 134 -4.08 0.64 -8.50
N VAL A 135 -4.17 1.18 -9.71
CA VAL A 135 -3.73 0.46 -10.93
C VAL A 135 -2.24 0.18 -10.84
N ALA A 136 -1.43 1.17 -10.45
CA ALA A 136 0.02 1.04 -10.37
C ALA A 136 0.51 -0.07 -9.40
N PRO A 137 0.12 -0.11 -8.12
CA PRO A 137 0.55 -1.18 -7.21
C PRO A 137 0.00 -2.55 -7.62
N VAL A 138 -1.22 -2.63 -8.19
CA VAL A 138 -1.80 -3.90 -8.63
C VAL A 138 -1.07 -4.43 -9.86
N THR A 139 -0.90 -3.62 -10.91
CA THR A 139 -0.23 -4.06 -12.14
C THR A 139 1.22 -4.45 -11.87
N TRP A 140 1.93 -3.68 -11.05
CA TRP A 140 3.31 -4.00 -10.71
C TRP A 140 3.42 -5.30 -9.89
N SER A 141 2.51 -5.49 -8.92
CA SER A 141 2.48 -6.71 -8.11
C SER A 141 2.19 -7.92 -8.98
N VAL A 142 1.14 -7.88 -9.82
CA VAL A 142 0.79 -8.96 -10.74
C VAL A 142 1.93 -9.29 -11.69
N ALA A 143 2.58 -8.27 -12.26
CA ALA A 143 3.73 -8.47 -13.13
C ALA A 143 4.89 -9.15 -12.39
N SER A 144 5.18 -8.73 -11.15
CA SER A 144 6.28 -9.27 -10.34
C SER A 144 6.12 -10.74 -9.98
N VAL A 145 4.89 -11.27 -9.92
CA VAL A 145 4.65 -12.69 -9.60
C VAL A 145 4.86 -13.61 -10.81
N LEU A 146 5.05 -13.04 -12.01
CA LEU A 146 5.24 -13.83 -13.22
C LEU A 146 6.59 -14.57 -13.18
N PRO A 147 6.66 -15.81 -13.69
CA PRO A 147 7.82 -16.70 -13.53
C PRO A 147 9.11 -16.17 -14.18
N PHE A 148 9.02 -15.20 -15.09
CA PHE A 148 10.20 -14.59 -15.72
C PHE A 148 10.88 -13.50 -14.87
N LEU A 149 10.31 -13.14 -13.71
CA LEU A 149 10.88 -12.16 -12.76
C LEU A 149 11.36 -12.82 -11.45
N GLU A 150 11.69 -14.12 -11.51
CA GLU A 150 12.30 -14.87 -10.41
C GLU A 150 13.68 -14.33 -10.01
N GLU A 151 14.23 -14.89 -8.94
CA GLU A 151 15.55 -14.53 -8.43
C GLU A 151 16.60 -14.57 -9.54
N SER A 152 17.30 -13.45 -9.71
CA SER A 152 18.29 -13.32 -10.78
C SER A 152 19.41 -12.38 -10.36
N PRO A 153 20.68 -12.66 -10.74
CA PRO A 153 21.77 -11.72 -10.52
C PRO A 153 21.67 -10.47 -11.41
N LYS A 154 20.78 -10.46 -12.41
CA LYS A 154 20.61 -9.34 -13.34
C LYS A 154 19.87 -8.18 -12.65
N VAL A 155 20.54 -7.04 -12.50
CA VAL A 155 19.99 -5.81 -11.90
C VAL A 155 18.61 -5.43 -12.48
N GLY A 156 18.43 -5.52 -13.81
CA GLY A 156 17.15 -5.20 -14.44
C GLY A 156 16.00 -6.09 -13.98
N ILE A 157 16.26 -7.39 -13.75
CA ILE A 157 15.25 -8.33 -13.23
C ILE A 157 15.01 -8.05 -11.74
N GLN A 158 16.05 -7.73 -10.96
CA GLN A 158 15.88 -7.36 -9.55
C GLN A 158 15.06 -6.08 -9.36
N ILE A 159 15.18 -5.12 -10.29
CA ILE A 159 14.35 -3.91 -10.30
C ILE A 159 12.92 -4.26 -10.74
N ALA A 160 12.73 -5.02 -11.81
CA ALA A 160 11.40 -5.35 -12.31
C ALA A 160 10.60 -6.23 -11.32
N GLY A 161 11.25 -7.26 -10.78
CA GLY A 161 10.69 -8.21 -9.81
C GLY A 161 10.95 -7.82 -8.35
N TRP A 162 11.23 -6.55 -8.04
CA TRP A 162 11.69 -6.12 -6.71
C TRP A 162 10.79 -6.55 -5.55
N LEU A 163 9.52 -6.88 -5.80
CA LEU A 163 8.57 -7.38 -4.81
C LEU A 163 8.85 -8.82 -4.39
N VAL A 164 9.30 -9.67 -5.32
CA VAL A 164 9.50 -11.11 -5.10
C VAL A 164 10.97 -11.49 -4.89
N GLN A 165 11.90 -10.54 -5.02
CA GLN A 165 13.32 -10.78 -4.74
C GLN A 165 13.54 -11.09 -3.25
N PRO A 166 14.57 -11.87 -2.90
CA PRO A 166 14.97 -12.12 -1.52
C PRO A 166 15.11 -10.83 -0.68
N ALA A 167 14.85 -10.92 0.62
CA ALA A 167 14.80 -9.75 1.51
C ALA A 167 16.14 -9.02 1.67
N ASP A 168 17.25 -9.71 1.45
CA ASP A 168 18.63 -9.22 1.50
C ASP A 168 19.10 -8.59 0.17
N THR A 169 18.26 -8.61 -0.88
CA THR A 169 18.61 -8.00 -2.17
C THR A 169 18.65 -6.48 -2.06
N GLY A 170 19.87 -5.92 -2.05
CA GLY A 170 20.09 -4.48 -1.93
C GLY A 170 19.46 -3.65 -3.06
N VAL A 171 19.48 -4.14 -4.30
CA VAL A 171 18.89 -3.47 -5.46
C VAL A 171 17.36 -3.36 -5.33
N ALA A 172 16.69 -4.45 -4.96
CA ALA A 172 15.24 -4.47 -4.74
C ALA A 172 14.84 -3.54 -3.58
N THR A 173 15.63 -3.54 -2.51
CA THR A 173 15.44 -2.63 -1.37
C THR A 173 15.64 -1.17 -1.78
N GLY A 174 16.67 -0.86 -2.56
CA GLY A 174 16.90 0.47 -3.10
C GLY A 174 15.74 0.96 -3.96
N CYS A 175 15.22 0.10 -4.84
CA CYS A 175 14.04 0.41 -5.65
C CYS A 175 12.82 0.76 -4.78
N ALA A 176 12.52 -0.08 -3.79
CA ALA A 176 11.41 0.14 -2.86
C ALA A 176 11.54 1.46 -2.09
N VAL A 177 12.76 1.77 -1.59
CA VAL A 177 13.04 3.01 -0.86
C VAL A 177 12.88 4.23 -1.77
N ILE A 178 13.38 4.17 -3.01
CA ILE A 178 13.21 5.27 -3.97
C ILE A 178 11.73 5.53 -4.24
N LEU A 179 10.94 4.49 -4.49
CA LEU A 179 9.50 4.61 -4.71
C LEU A 179 8.77 5.14 -3.47
N ALA A 180 9.13 4.66 -2.27
CA ALA A 180 8.59 5.13 -1.01
C ALA A 180 8.85 6.63 -0.81
N VAL A 181 10.10 7.06 -0.93
CA VAL A 181 10.50 8.46 -0.73
C VAL A 181 9.87 9.35 -1.80
N ALA A 182 9.95 8.98 -3.08
CA ALA A 182 9.38 9.75 -4.18
C ALA A 182 7.87 9.92 -4.02
N GLY A 183 7.16 8.83 -3.68
CA GLY A 183 5.72 8.85 -3.43
C GLY A 183 5.33 9.72 -2.24
N LEU A 184 6.02 9.56 -1.10
CA LEU A 184 5.76 10.35 0.11
C LEU A 184 5.99 11.84 -0.12
N VAL A 185 7.10 12.21 -0.78
CA VAL A 185 7.42 13.61 -1.09
C VAL A 185 6.40 14.18 -2.08
N ALA A 186 6.11 13.49 -3.18
CA ALA A 186 5.16 13.95 -4.19
C ALA A 186 3.75 14.13 -3.62
N TYR A 187 3.26 13.14 -2.86
CA TYR A 187 1.91 13.17 -2.29
C TYR A 187 1.78 14.16 -1.12
N SER A 188 2.79 14.28 -0.26
CA SER A 188 2.74 15.26 0.83
C SER A 188 2.68 16.69 0.31
N TRP A 189 3.44 17.02 -0.75
CA TRP A 189 3.43 18.35 -1.34
C TRP A 189 2.22 18.63 -2.21
N ARG A 190 1.86 17.73 -3.13
CA ARG A 190 0.78 17.98 -4.11
C ARG A 190 -0.59 17.51 -3.63
N GLY A 191 -0.66 16.34 -2.99
CA GLY A 191 -1.92 15.63 -2.76
C GLY A 191 -2.52 15.08 -4.05
N ALA A 192 -3.79 14.68 -4.00
CA ALA A 192 -4.51 14.25 -5.19
C ALA A 192 -4.88 15.46 -6.08
N PRO A 193 -4.77 15.37 -7.41
CA PRO A 193 -5.32 16.36 -8.33
C PRO A 193 -6.83 16.51 -8.18
N ARG A 194 -7.35 17.73 -8.35
CA ARG A 194 -8.78 18.05 -8.27
C ARG A 194 -9.59 17.32 -9.33
N ASN A 195 -10.71 16.72 -8.94
CA ASN A 195 -11.63 16.09 -9.86
C ASN A 195 -12.69 17.09 -10.35
N GLN A 196 -12.43 17.79 -11.46
CA GLN A 196 -13.31 18.82 -12.03
C GLN A 196 -14.73 18.32 -12.34
N LYS A 197 -14.93 17.02 -12.59
CA LYS A 197 -16.26 16.45 -12.89
C LYS A 197 -17.23 16.48 -11.71
N ALA A 198 -16.73 16.52 -10.47
CA ALA A 198 -17.57 16.67 -9.28
C ALA A 198 -18.04 18.11 -9.08
N GLU A 199 -17.30 19.08 -9.62
CA GLU A 199 -17.53 20.52 -9.43
C GLU A 199 -18.60 21.08 -10.39
N THR A 200 -18.89 20.37 -11.49
CA THR A 200 -19.89 20.76 -12.49
C THR A 200 -21.20 19.95 -12.40
N ALA A 201 -21.34 19.05 -11.44
CA ALA A 201 -22.60 18.32 -11.26
C ALA A 201 -23.65 19.30 -10.70
N PRO A 202 -24.82 19.49 -11.36
CA PRO A 202 -25.89 20.28 -10.77
C PRO A 202 -26.30 19.61 -9.46
N ALA A 203 -26.43 20.41 -8.39
CA ALA A 203 -27.00 19.94 -7.13
C ALA A 203 -28.42 19.43 -7.42
N SER A 204 -28.59 18.11 -7.45
CA SER A 204 -29.88 17.43 -7.59
C SER A 204 -30.42 17.02 -6.23
#